data_AF-A0A954VEB3-F1
#
_entry.id   AF-A0A954VEB3-F1
#
_cell.length_a   1.000
_cell.length_b   1.000
_cell.length_c   1.000
_cell.angle_alpha   90.00
_cell.angle_beta   90.00
_cell.angle_gamma   90.00
#
_symmetry.space_group_name_H-M   'P 1'
#
loop_
_entity.id
_entity.type
_entity.pdbx_description
1 polymer ?
#
loop_
_entity_poly.entity_id
_entity_poly.type
_entity_poly.pdbx_seq_one_letter_code
_entity_poly.pdbx_strand_id
1 'polypeptide(L)'
;MTLFAIIAAIVGLVWGTYFVLRGSLVVGSTLYLIVASVLGYDFLHFDVGGISMSMDRLLLLWAIGSFAVQWRLGRTTPKPITRDEIIMFSFFGLLCFNTFTHDFRNHDPGQVPIVQHLINGYLIPLILYWIVRQSTVTRRDVEVSQLLMIVFGVYLAFTAFFEVTQTWSMVFPKYIADPTIGIHFGRARGPFLQSVRLGVYLTAAWFMAWMLLNWQGRFGRRGQLIGIVLLPIFLGSLYVTYTRSVWMGVALIVALTTFATLHGRTRWAAIACMMFAGLAVVAVKGDKLVSFQREYSAAETRESTSMRGSFAYVSWLMFKERPISGFGFGHFSRENQRFLNDRALPLRHEAIRGYIHHNTFLSLLVDLGLFGLLLYGLLLYRWGRGAWQLWCNQRAPDWMRSHGLLMLGFMIAYMVQMLFHEVSYSPMENGILYLLAGLTAALRSQQEPAMSTPRATGQFESPSPFWRLANSPR
;
A
#
# COMPACT_ATOMS: atom_id res chain seq x y z
N MET A 1 -15.45 -34.62 8.07
CA MET A 1 -14.73 -33.41 8.51
C MET A 1 -14.00 -33.74 9.81
N THR A 2 -12.72 -33.41 9.94
CA THR A 2 -11.93 -33.74 11.14
C THR A 2 -12.40 -32.89 12.33
N LEU A 3 -12.40 -33.45 13.55
CA LEU A 3 -12.80 -32.74 14.79
C LEU A 3 -12.11 -31.37 14.93
N PHE A 4 -10.85 -31.27 14.52
CA PHE A 4 -10.08 -30.03 14.50
C PHE A 4 -10.68 -28.95 13.59
N ALA A 5 -11.21 -29.31 12.42
CA ALA A 5 -11.84 -28.36 11.51
C ALA A 5 -13.14 -27.79 12.11
N ILE A 6 -13.91 -28.62 12.82
CA ILE A 6 -15.13 -28.18 13.52
C ILE A 6 -14.77 -27.24 14.67
N ILE A 7 -13.77 -27.58 15.49
CA ILE A 7 -13.31 -26.71 16.57
C ILE A 7 -12.80 -25.37 16.01
N ALA A 8 -11.98 -25.40 14.96
CA ALA A 8 -11.48 -24.18 14.32
C ALA A 8 -12.62 -23.32 13.75
N ALA A 9 -13.64 -23.94 13.14
CA ALA A 9 -14.82 -23.24 12.64
C ALA A 9 -15.62 -22.57 13.76
N ILE A 10 -15.85 -23.28 14.88
CA ILE A 10 -16.55 -22.72 16.05
C ILE A 10 -15.76 -21.57 16.66
N VAL A 11 -14.46 -21.75 16.88
CA VAL A 11 -13.56 -20.71 17.40
C VAL A 11 -13.56 -19.49 16.46
N GLY A 12 -13.44 -19.71 15.15
CA GLY A 12 -13.50 -18.67 14.13
C GLY A 12 -14.82 -17.92 14.13
N LEU A 13 -15.95 -18.62 14.32
CA LEU A 13 -17.28 -18.02 14.38
C LEU A 13 -17.46 -17.19 15.66
N VAL A 14 -17.06 -17.71 16.82
CA VAL A 14 -17.16 -17.01 18.10
C VAL A 14 -16.29 -15.74 18.11
N TRP A 15 -15.02 -15.87 17.78
CA TRP A 15 -14.09 -14.73 17.77
C TRP A 15 -14.38 -13.77 16.60
N GLY A 16 -14.79 -14.29 15.45
CA GLY A 16 -15.25 -13.50 14.32
C GLY A 16 -16.46 -12.65 14.67
N THR A 17 -17.44 -13.22 15.37
CA THR A 17 -18.63 -12.49 15.85
C THR A 17 -18.26 -11.45 16.91
N TYR A 18 -17.41 -11.82 17.87
CA TYR A 18 -16.90 -10.87 18.87
C TYR A 18 -16.20 -9.68 18.20
N PHE A 19 -15.37 -9.94 17.20
CA PHE A 19 -14.68 -8.91 16.45
C PHE A 19 -15.65 -8.05 15.62
N VAL A 20 -16.61 -8.65 14.91
CA VAL A 20 -17.64 -7.90 14.17
C VAL A 20 -18.31 -6.88 15.08
N LEU A 21 -18.60 -7.25 16.32
CA LEU A 21 -19.25 -6.36 17.26
C LEU A 21 -18.27 -5.34 17.87
N ARG A 22 -17.12 -5.77 18.39
CA ARG A 22 -16.25 -4.99 19.30
C ARG A 22 -14.84 -4.74 18.77
N GLY A 23 -14.46 -5.39 17.68
CA GLY A 23 -13.12 -5.35 17.11
C GLY A 23 -12.82 -4.01 16.43
N SER A 24 -11.54 -3.69 16.37
CA SER A 24 -11.05 -2.50 15.69
C SER A 24 -10.99 -2.72 14.19
N LEU A 25 -11.76 -1.93 13.43
CA LEU A 25 -11.80 -2.02 11.96
C LEU A 25 -10.43 -1.71 11.32
N VAL A 26 -9.60 -0.90 11.97
CA VAL A 26 -8.22 -0.63 11.53
C VAL A 26 -7.36 -1.89 11.64
N VAL A 27 -7.43 -2.57 12.79
CA VAL A 27 -6.73 -3.83 13.03
C VAL A 27 -7.24 -4.91 12.08
N GLY A 28 -8.56 -4.97 11.86
CA GLY A 28 -9.18 -5.91 10.90
C GLY A 28 -8.70 -5.69 9.47
N SER A 29 -8.61 -4.44 9.04
CA SER A 29 -8.07 -4.08 7.71
C SER A 29 -6.59 -4.43 7.56
N THR A 30 -5.82 -4.32 8.65
CA THR A 30 -4.41 -4.75 8.68
C THR A 30 -4.28 -6.26 8.62
N LEU A 31 -5.11 -6.98 9.39
CA LEU A 31 -5.17 -8.45 9.35
C LEU A 31 -5.59 -8.96 7.98
N TYR A 32 -6.53 -8.28 7.32
CA TYR A 32 -6.87 -8.57 5.92
C TYR A 32 -5.62 -8.55 5.03
N LEU A 33 -4.80 -7.50 5.09
CA LEU A 33 -3.58 -7.42 4.27
C LEU A 33 -2.62 -8.56 4.56
N ILE A 34 -2.41 -8.89 5.84
CA ILE A 34 -1.50 -9.98 6.26
C ILE A 34 -2.03 -11.33 5.75
N VAL A 35 -3.30 -11.63 5.99
CA VAL A 35 -3.87 -12.92 5.62
C VAL A 35 -3.99 -13.03 4.10
N ALA A 36 -4.39 -11.97 3.40
CA ALA A 36 -4.43 -11.97 1.95
C ALA A 36 -3.04 -12.18 1.33
N SER A 37 -1.99 -11.69 1.98
CA SER A 37 -0.61 -11.87 1.54
C SER A 37 -0.13 -13.32 1.66
N VAL A 38 -0.54 -14.05 2.70
CA VAL A 38 0.00 -15.39 3.04
C VAL A 38 -0.93 -16.51 2.61
N LEU A 39 -2.23 -16.34 2.86
CA LEU A 39 -3.26 -17.37 2.76
C LEU A 39 -4.29 -17.03 1.67
N GLY A 40 -3.86 -16.29 0.64
CA GLY A 40 -4.68 -15.94 -0.52
C GLY A 40 -4.95 -17.12 -1.45
N TYR A 41 -5.16 -16.81 -2.73
CA TYR A 41 -5.53 -17.78 -3.77
C TYR A 41 -4.61 -19.02 -3.84
N ASP A 42 -3.29 -18.82 -3.82
CA ASP A 42 -2.30 -19.89 -3.94
C ASP A 42 -2.25 -20.83 -2.72
N PHE A 43 -2.84 -20.41 -1.59
CA PHE A 43 -2.94 -21.24 -0.40
C PHE A 43 -4.25 -22.03 -0.35
N LEU A 44 -5.37 -21.34 -0.51
CA LEU A 44 -6.70 -21.93 -0.43
C LEU A 44 -7.68 -21.13 -1.30
N HIS A 45 -8.19 -21.79 -2.34
CA HIS A 45 -9.31 -21.32 -3.14
C HIS A 45 -10.29 -22.46 -3.39
N PHE A 46 -11.55 -22.10 -3.64
CA PHE A 46 -12.62 -23.02 -3.97
C PHE A 46 -13.58 -22.33 -4.96
N ASP A 47 -14.02 -23.05 -5.98
CA ASP A 47 -14.90 -22.48 -7.00
C ASP A 47 -16.36 -22.56 -6.55
N VAL A 48 -17.01 -21.40 -6.42
CA VAL A 48 -18.44 -21.30 -6.09
C VAL A 48 -19.14 -20.55 -7.20
N GLY A 49 -19.97 -21.25 -7.98
CA GLY A 49 -20.76 -20.62 -9.05
C GLY A 49 -19.90 -19.99 -10.16
N GLY A 50 -18.73 -20.57 -10.46
CA GLY A 50 -17.81 -20.04 -11.48
C GLY A 50 -16.93 -18.88 -11.01
N ILE A 51 -16.96 -18.55 -9.71
CA ILE A 51 -16.08 -17.56 -9.09
C ILE A 51 -15.15 -18.29 -8.12
N SER A 52 -13.85 -18.15 -8.31
CA SER A 52 -12.86 -18.65 -7.36
C SER A 52 -12.90 -17.84 -6.08
N MET A 53 -13.45 -18.42 -5.03
CA MET A 53 -13.48 -17.85 -3.68
C MET A 53 -12.22 -18.27 -2.94
N SER A 54 -11.39 -17.29 -2.59
CA SER A 54 -10.19 -17.46 -1.79
C SER A 54 -10.34 -16.82 -0.42
N MET A 55 -9.44 -17.12 0.53
CA MET A 55 -9.60 -16.66 1.90
C MET A 55 -9.53 -15.13 2.04
N ASP A 56 -8.78 -14.45 1.17
CA ASP A 56 -8.80 -12.99 1.08
C ASP A 56 -10.18 -12.46 0.72
N ARG A 57 -10.91 -13.08 -0.22
CA ARG A 57 -12.29 -12.65 -0.56
C ARG A 57 -13.24 -12.81 0.61
N LEU A 58 -13.16 -13.94 1.32
CA LEU A 58 -13.97 -14.16 2.52
C LEU A 58 -13.68 -13.11 3.60
N LEU A 59 -12.41 -12.80 3.83
CA LEU A 59 -12.02 -11.80 4.82
C LEU A 59 -12.40 -10.38 4.42
N LEU A 60 -12.37 -10.07 3.12
CA LEU A 60 -12.87 -8.79 2.62
C LEU A 60 -14.37 -8.65 2.89
N LEU A 61 -15.17 -9.68 2.57
CA LEU A 61 -16.61 -9.69 2.86
C LEU A 61 -16.86 -9.58 4.37
N TRP A 62 -16.06 -10.26 5.18
CA TRP A 62 -16.12 -10.14 6.64
C TRP A 62 -15.75 -8.75 7.14
N ALA A 63 -14.76 -8.07 6.56
CA ALA A 63 -14.39 -6.70 6.92
C ALA A 63 -15.50 -5.71 6.54
N ILE A 64 -16.12 -5.86 5.37
CA ILE A 64 -17.28 -5.07 4.92
C ILE A 64 -18.47 -5.31 5.86
N GLY A 65 -18.77 -6.58 6.18
CA GLY A 65 -19.84 -6.95 7.11
C GLY A 65 -19.60 -6.39 8.52
N SER A 66 -18.37 -6.48 9.02
CA SER A 66 -17.96 -5.89 10.29
C SER A 66 -18.18 -4.38 10.31
N PHE A 67 -17.77 -3.68 9.25
CA PHE A 67 -18.01 -2.25 9.10
C PHE A 67 -19.51 -1.92 9.08
N ALA A 68 -20.31 -2.64 8.29
CA ALA A 68 -21.75 -2.41 8.18
C ALA A 68 -22.46 -2.59 9.54
N VAL A 69 -22.12 -3.65 10.28
CA VAL A 69 -22.68 -3.92 11.62
C VAL A 69 -22.27 -2.81 12.60
N GLN A 70 -20.98 -2.47 12.67
CA GLN A 70 -20.52 -1.42 13.59
C GLN A 70 -21.06 -0.04 13.25
N TRP A 71 -21.24 0.25 11.96
CA TRP A 71 -21.88 1.48 11.50
C TRP A 71 -23.33 1.55 11.96
N ARG A 72 -24.10 0.47 11.77
CA ARG A 72 -25.49 0.36 12.24
C ARG A 72 -25.61 0.46 13.76
N LEU A 73 -24.62 -0.03 14.50
CA LEU A 73 -24.54 0.07 15.96
C LEU A 73 -24.02 1.42 16.47
N GLY A 74 -23.75 2.40 15.60
CA GLY A 74 -23.25 3.72 15.98
C GLY A 74 -21.83 3.71 16.56
N ARG A 75 -21.03 2.67 16.26
CA ARG A 75 -19.65 2.51 16.78
C ARG A 75 -18.59 3.10 15.86
N THR A 76 -18.95 3.45 14.63
CA THR A 76 -18.08 4.18 13.70
C THR A 76 -18.16 5.68 13.96
N THR A 77 -17.22 6.45 13.40
CA THR A 77 -17.31 7.92 13.37
C THR A 77 -17.50 8.35 11.91
N PRO A 78 -18.75 8.48 11.43
CA PRO A 78 -19.03 9.00 10.10
C PRO A 78 -18.46 10.40 10.01
N LYS A 79 -17.57 10.62 9.06
CA LYS A 79 -16.97 11.94 8.83
C LYS A 79 -17.32 12.41 7.42
N PRO A 80 -17.56 13.71 7.23
CA PRO A 80 -18.05 14.26 5.98
C PRO A 80 -17.09 13.95 4.83
N ILE A 81 -17.64 13.93 3.62
CA ILE A 81 -16.86 13.84 2.39
C ILE A 81 -16.04 15.12 2.26
N THR A 82 -14.73 14.99 2.15
CA THR A 82 -13.82 16.10 1.91
C THR A 82 -13.41 16.12 0.44
N ARG A 83 -12.62 17.12 0.06
CA ARG A 83 -12.03 17.19 -1.30
C ARG A 83 -11.16 15.97 -1.62
N ASP A 84 -10.56 15.34 -0.61
CA ASP A 84 -9.72 14.15 -0.80
C ASP A 84 -10.57 13.00 -1.36
N GLU A 85 -11.75 12.76 -0.77
CA GLU A 85 -12.67 11.72 -1.22
C GLU A 85 -13.36 12.08 -2.55
N ILE A 86 -13.66 13.35 -2.82
CA ILE A 86 -14.23 13.76 -4.13
C ILE A 86 -13.27 13.42 -5.27
N ILE A 87 -11.98 13.76 -5.12
CA ILE A 87 -10.96 13.49 -6.15
C ILE A 87 -10.76 11.99 -6.31
N MET A 88 -10.70 11.26 -5.19
CA MET A 88 -10.63 9.80 -5.19
C MET A 88 -11.82 9.21 -5.94
N PHE A 89 -13.07 9.49 -5.53
CA PHE A 89 -14.26 8.95 -6.19
C PHE A 89 -14.37 9.38 -7.66
N SER A 90 -13.84 10.55 -8.05
CA SER A 90 -13.77 10.96 -9.44
C SER A 90 -12.79 10.08 -10.24
N PHE A 91 -11.60 9.80 -9.71
CA PHE A 91 -10.64 8.90 -10.33
C PHE A 91 -11.18 7.48 -10.47
N PHE A 92 -11.84 6.97 -9.43
CA PHE A 92 -12.48 5.66 -9.45
C PHE A 92 -13.70 5.60 -10.37
N GLY A 93 -14.50 6.67 -10.40
CA GLY A 93 -15.60 6.84 -11.33
C GLY A 93 -15.11 6.81 -12.77
N LEU A 94 -13.98 7.45 -13.07
CA LEU A 94 -13.32 7.37 -14.37
C LEU A 94 -12.87 5.95 -14.71
N LEU A 95 -12.21 5.24 -13.78
CA LEU A 95 -11.81 3.85 -13.98
C LEU A 95 -13.00 2.95 -14.30
N CYS A 96 -14.07 3.03 -13.52
CA CYS A 96 -15.30 2.26 -13.73
C CYS A 96 -15.96 2.64 -15.07
N PHE A 97 -16.15 3.93 -15.32
CA PHE A 97 -16.73 4.43 -16.56
C PHE A 97 -15.95 3.92 -17.76
N ASN A 98 -14.63 4.04 -17.73
CA ASN A 98 -13.76 3.62 -18.81
C ASN A 98 -13.81 2.09 -19.00
N THR A 99 -13.74 1.31 -17.92
CA THR A 99 -13.86 -0.16 -17.96
C THR A 99 -15.17 -0.62 -18.61
N PHE A 100 -16.31 -0.03 -18.23
CA PHE A 100 -17.62 -0.48 -18.71
C PHE A 100 -18.07 0.17 -20.03
N THR A 101 -17.36 1.18 -20.53
CA THR A 101 -17.58 1.74 -21.87
C THR A 101 -16.69 1.10 -22.94
N HIS A 102 -15.64 0.38 -22.54
CA HIS A 102 -14.79 -0.41 -23.43
C HIS A 102 -15.09 -1.91 -23.32
N ASP A 103 -14.52 -2.70 -24.22
CA ASP A 103 -14.77 -4.14 -24.32
C ASP A 103 -14.04 -4.92 -23.22
N PHE A 104 -14.53 -4.84 -21.99
CA PHE A 104 -13.94 -5.47 -20.79
C PHE A 104 -13.90 -7.01 -20.83
N ARG A 105 -14.62 -7.64 -21.77
CA ARG A 105 -14.64 -9.11 -21.95
C ARG A 105 -13.46 -9.58 -22.78
N ASN A 106 -12.91 -8.71 -23.60
CA ASN A 106 -11.92 -9.03 -24.60
C ASN A 106 -10.51 -8.81 -24.05
N HIS A 107 -9.99 -9.88 -23.45
CA HIS A 107 -8.65 -9.96 -22.87
C HIS A 107 -7.90 -11.13 -23.51
N ASP A 108 -6.58 -11.00 -23.65
CA ASP A 108 -5.74 -12.05 -24.22
C ASP A 108 -5.73 -13.29 -23.31
N PRO A 109 -5.77 -14.53 -23.86
CA PRO A 109 -5.67 -15.74 -23.07
C PRO A 109 -4.43 -15.73 -22.16
N GLY A 110 -4.61 -16.00 -20.87
CA GLY A 110 -3.54 -15.99 -19.87
C GLY A 110 -3.26 -14.63 -19.21
N GLN A 111 -3.95 -13.56 -19.61
CA GLN A 111 -3.93 -12.27 -18.91
C GLN A 111 -5.01 -12.19 -17.84
N VAL A 112 -4.79 -11.34 -16.83
CA VAL A 112 -5.80 -11.07 -15.81
C VAL A 112 -6.98 -10.34 -16.46
N PRO A 113 -8.23 -10.80 -16.30
CA PRO A 113 -9.40 -10.10 -16.83
C PRO A 113 -9.48 -8.65 -16.35
N ILE A 114 -9.88 -7.73 -17.22
CA ILE A 114 -9.90 -6.27 -16.93
C ILE A 114 -10.75 -5.95 -15.69
N VAL A 115 -11.88 -6.62 -15.51
CA VAL A 115 -12.72 -6.44 -14.32
C VAL A 115 -12.02 -6.92 -13.04
N GLN A 116 -11.28 -8.03 -13.11
CA GLN A 116 -10.48 -8.49 -11.97
C GLN A 116 -9.32 -7.54 -11.66
N HIS A 117 -8.69 -6.98 -12.70
CA HIS A 117 -7.67 -5.94 -12.55
C HIS A 117 -8.24 -4.70 -11.83
N LEU A 118 -9.42 -4.22 -12.21
CA LEU A 118 -10.12 -3.13 -11.53
C LEU A 118 -10.43 -3.47 -10.06
N ILE A 119 -10.97 -4.66 -9.80
CA ILE A 119 -11.32 -5.11 -8.46
C ILE A 119 -10.09 -5.19 -7.56
N ASN A 120 -9.06 -5.91 -8.02
CA ASN A 120 -7.86 -6.20 -7.24
C ASN A 120 -7.02 -4.96 -7.03
N GLY A 121 -6.76 -4.22 -8.11
CA GLY A 121 -5.91 -3.06 -8.10
C GLY A 121 -6.47 -1.87 -7.36
N TYR A 122 -7.78 -1.68 -7.45
CA TYR A 122 -8.38 -0.40 -7.09
C TYR A 122 -9.53 -0.58 -6.10
N LEU A 123 -10.55 -1.39 -6.41
CA LEU A 123 -11.77 -1.42 -5.58
C LEU A 123 -11.53 -2.01 -4.19
N ILE A 124 -10.72 -3.06 -4.07
CA ILE A 124 -10.35 -3.63 -2.76
C ILE A 124 -9.61 -2.59 -1.90
N PRO A 125 -8.51 -1.96 -2.37
CA PRO A 125 -7.86 -0.87 -1.65
C PRO A 125 -8.82 0.27 -1.28
N LEU A 126 -9.73 0.67 -2.18
CA LEU A 126 -10.73 1.70 -1.90
C LEU A 126 -11.64 1.32 -0.73
N ILE A 127 -12.08 0.07 -0.67
CA ILE A 127 -12.89 -0.46 0.44
C ILE A 127 -12.10 -0.36 1.75
N LEU A 128 -10.83 -0.78 1.76
CA LEU A 128 -9.97 -0.67 2.94
C LEU A 128 -9.80 0.78 3.40
N TYR A 129 -9.52 1.68 2.46
CA TYR A 129 -9.45 3.13 2.74
C TYR A 129 -10.74 3.59 3.42
N TRP A 130 -11.91 3.25 2.85
CA TRP A 130 -13.20 3.72 3.33
C TRP A 130 -13.52 3.20 4.73
N ILE A 131 -13.31 1.90 4.97
CA ILE A 131 -13.53 1.27 6.28
C ILE A 131 -12.68 1.97 7.35
N VAL A 132 -11.39 2.13 7.10
CA VAL A 132 -10.46 2.76 8.04
C VAL A 132 -10.82 4.23 8.24
N ARG A 133 -11.10 4.96 7.16
CA ARG A 133 -11.46 6.38 7.20
C ARG A 133 -12.70 6.65 8.05
N GLN A 134 -13.70 5.77 8.02
CA GLN A 134 -14.93 5.92 8.80
C GLN A 134 -14.86 5.29 10.21
N SER A 135 -13.79 4.57 10.52
CA SER A 135 -13.60 3.96 11.85
C SER A 135 -13.26 4.97 12.95
N THR A 136 -13.55 4.59 14.20
CA THR A 136 -13.03 5.25 15.40
C THR A 136 -11.57 4.86 15.60
N VAL A 137 -10.64 5.74 15.23
CA VAL A 137 -9.21 5.46 15.33
C VAL A 137 -8.69 5.89 16.70
N THR A 138 -8.12 4.96 17.45
CA THR A 138 -7.39 5.24 18.69
C THR A 138 -5.89 5.06 18.52
N ARG A 139 -5.10 5.59 19.47
CA ARG A 139 -3.65 5.34 19.54
C ARG A 139 -3.33 3.84 19.54
N ARG A 140 -4.09 3.05 20.31
CA ARG A 140 -3.91 1.60 20.41
C ARG A 140 -4.12 0.91 19.07
N ASP A 141 -5.11 1.34 18.29
CA ASP A 141 -5.38 0.74 16.98
C ASP A 141 -4.23 0.93 16.01
N VAL A 142 -3.65 2.14 15.98
CA VAL A 142 -2.50 2.45 15.14
C VAL A 142 -1.26 1.67 15.59
N GLU A 143 -0.98 1.65 16.90
CA GLU A 143 0.17 0.92 17.46
C GLU A 143 0.06 -0.59 17.21
N VAL A 144 -1.12 -1.18 17.42
CA VAL A 144 -1.36 -2.61 17.16
C VAL A 144 -1.25 -2.92 15.68
N SER A 145 -1.79 -2.08 14.81
CA SER A 145 -1.69 -2.27 13.35
C SER A 145 -0.24 -2.21 12.88
N GLN A 146 0.54 -1.24 13.37
CA GLN A 146 1.96 -1.16 13.09
C GLN A 146 2.71 -2.38 13.65
N LEU A 147 2.42 -2.81 14.89
CA LEU A 147 3.04 -3.99 15.48
C LEU A 147 2.74 -5.26 14.68
N LEU A 148 1.51 -5.45 14.22
CA LEU A 148 1.13 -6.59 13.36
C LEU A 148 1.93 -6.58 12.06
N MET A 149 2.06 -5.42 11.41
CA MET A 149 2.88 -5.28 10.20
C MET A 149 4.37 -5.51 10.47
N ILE A 150 4.89 -5.11 11.63
CA ILE A 150 6.29 -5.37 12.04
C ILE A 150 6.50 -6.87 12.22
N VAL A 151 5.64 -7.54 12.98
CA VAL A 151 5.70 -9.01 13.19
C VAL A 151 5.60 -9.74 11.86
N PHE A 152 4.69 -9.31 10.99
CA PHE A 152 4.56 -9.85 9.65
C PHE A 152 5.84 -9.63 8.82
N GLY A 153 6.42 -8.42 8.88
CA GLY A 153 7.68 -8.12 8.22
C GLY A 153 8.87 -8.94 8.73
N VAL A 154 8.91 -9.26 10.03
CA VAL A 154 9.91 -10.17 10.59
C VAL A 154 9.75 -11.58 10.02
N TYR A 155 8.51 -12.08 9.96
CA TYR A 155 8.21 -13.34 9.27
C TYR A 155 8.71 -13.30 7.81
N LEU A 156 8.35 -12.26 7.05
CA LEU A 156 8.78 -12.09 5.65
C LEU A 156 10.31 -12.02 5.52
N ALA A 157 10.99 -11.37 6.45
CA ALA A 157 12.44 -11.25 6.43
C ALA A 157 13.12 -12.62 6.63
N PHE A 158 12.64 -13.42 7.58
CA PHE A 158 13.13 -14.77 7.76
C PHE A 158 12.81 -15.67 6.56
N THR A 159 11.58 -15.59 6.03
CA THR A 159 11.21 -16.33 4.81
C THR A 159 12.13 -15.97 3.64
N ALA A 160 12.44 -14.69 3.44
CA ALA A 160 13.35 -14.23 2.40
C ALA A 160 14.76 -14.86 2.51
N PHE A 161 15.31 -14.93 3.72
CA PHE A 161 16.59 -15.60 3.94
C PHE A 161 16.51 -17.10 3.66
N PHE A 162 15.49 -17.78 4.17
CA PHE A 162 15.34 -19.23 3.97
C PHE A 162 15.08 -19.62 2.51
N GLU A 163 14.39 -18.78 1.73
CA GLU A 163 14.24 -18.97 0.28
C GLU A 163 15.60 -18.94 -0.43
N VAL A 164 16.43 -17.92 -0.14
CA VAL A 164 17.73 -17.76 -0.82
C VAL A 164 18.75 -18.80 -0.36
N THR A 165 18.70 -19.24 0.91
CA THR A 165 19.50 -20.37 1.40
C THR A 165 18.91 -21.74 1.05
N GLN A 166 17.81 -21.78 0.29
CA GLN A 166 17.10 -23.01 -0.11
C GLN A 166 16.72 -23.91 1.07
N THR A 167 16.52 -23.33 2.25
CA THR A 167 16.13 -24.04 3.48
C THR A 167 14.61 -24.19 3.52
N TRP A 168 14.06 -24.93 2.55
CA TRP A 168 12.61 -25.03 2.30
C TRP A 168 11.80 -25.65 3.45
N SER A 169 12.44 -26.36 4.38
CA SER A 169 11.79 -26.87 5.60
C SER A 169 11.25 -25.73 6.48
N MET A 170 11.96 -24.60 6.54
CA MET A 170 11.61 -23.42 7.33
C MET A 170 10.75 -22.39 6.58
N VAL A 171 10.47 -22.64 5.30
CA VAL A 171 9.58 -21.80 4.48
C VAL A 171 8.14 -22.26 4.65
N PHE A 172 7.27 -21.31 4.98
CA PHE A 172 5.83 -21.49 5.06
C PHE A 172 5.14 -20.25 4.43
N PRO A 173 4.09 -20.42 3.63
CA PRO A 173 3.50 -21.69 3.19
C PRO A 173 4.32 -22.41 2.12
N LYS A 174 4.04 -23.70 1.87
CA LYS A 174 4.86 -24.54 0.98
C LYS A 174 4.78 -24.16 -0.50
N TYR A 175 3.72 -23.48 -0.93
CA TYR A 175 3.62 -22.98 -2.31
C TYR A 175 4.76 -21.98 -2.64
N ILE A 176 5.35 -21.31 -1.65
CA ILE A 176 6.49 -20.40 -1.88
C ILE A 176 7.66 -21.13 -2.56
N ALA A 177 7.85 -22.42 -2.23
CA ALA A 177 8.92 -23.26 -2.76
C ALA A 177 8.63 -23.81 -4.16
N ASP A 178 7.43 -23.60 -4.72
CA ASP A 178 7.05 -24.12 -6.03
C ASP A 178 7.58 -23.22 -7.16
N PRO A 179 8.51 -23.70 -8.01
CA PRO A 179 9.08 -22.91 -9.11
C PRO A 179 8.10 -22.62 -10.26
N THR A 180 6.97 -23.33 -10.32
CA THR A 180 6.00 -23.24 -11.42
C THR A 180 5.01 -22.08 -11.27
N ILE A 181 4.91 -21.50 -10.07
CA ILE A 181 3.99 -20.40 -9.76
C ILE A 181 4.71 -19.09 -9.47
N GLY A 182 4.10 -17.99 -9.91
CA GLY A 182 4.65 -16.64 -9.80
C GLY A 182 5.95 -16.43 -10.59
N ILE A 183 6.74 -15.44 -10.19
CA ILE A 183 7.96 -15.04 -10.90
C ILE A 183 9.15 -14.89 -9.94
N HIS A 184 10.35 -14.70 -10.48
CA HIS A 184 11.59 -14.50 -9.72
C HIS A 184 11.98 -15.67 -8.81
N PHE A 185 11.68 -16.92 -9.20
CA PHE A 185 12.22 -18.09 -8.48
C PHE A 185 13.75 -18.02 -8.46
N GLY A 186 14.36 -18.30 -7.30
CA GLY A 186 15.79 -18.10 -7.05
C GLY A 186 16.15 -16.75 -6.41
N ARG A 187 15.21 -15.80 -6.34
CA ARG A 187 15.30 -14.61 -5.48
C ARG A 187 14.36 -14.74 -4.30
N ALA A 188 14.58 -13.94 -3.25
CA ALA A 188 13.56 -13.79 -2.23
C ALA A 188 12.30 -13.17 -2.84
N ARG A 189 11.19 -13.89 -2.79
CA ARG A 189 9.90 -13.47 -3.38
C ARG A 189 8.73 -13.63 -2.42
N GLY A 190 8.91 -14.40 -1.35
CA GLY A 190 7.96 -14.50 -0.25
C GLY A 190 6.62 -15.13 -0.68
N PRO A 191 5.60 -15.02 0.18
CA PRO A 191 4.26 -15.50 -0.13
C PRO A 191 3.60 -14.75 -1.30
N PHE A 192 4.16 -13.61 -1.71
CA PHE A 192 3.70 -12.85 -2.88
C PHE A 192 4.12 -13.46 -4.21
N LEU A 193 5.06 -14.42 -4.18
CA LEU A 193 5.70 -15.02 -5.35
C LEU A 193 6.29 -13.97 -6.32
N GLN A 194 6.66 -12.81 -5.76
CA GLN A 194 7.17 -11.67 -6.50
C GLN A 194 8.04 -10.77 -5.59
N SER A 195 9.32 -10.62 -5.93
CA SER A 195 10.31 -9.91 -5.11
C SER A 195 10.06 -8.42 -4.86
N VAL A 196 9.38 -7.72 -5.78
CA VAL A 196 9.05 -6.29 -5.61
C VAL A 196 8.01 -6.13 -4.51
N ARG A 197 6.95 -6.95 -4.51
CA ARG A 197 5.89 -6.99 -3.50
C ARG A 197 6.45 -7.29 -2.12
N LEU A 198 7.29 -8.33 -2.03
CA LEU A 198 8.01 -8.64 -0.82
C LEU A 198 8.81 -7.42 -0.33
N GLY A 199 9.57 -6.78 -1.22
CA GLY A 199 10.35 -5.59 -0.90
C GLY A 199 9.51 -4.40 -0.42
N VAL A 200 8.32 -4.17 -0.98
CA VAL A 200 7.39 -3.12 -0.54
C VAL A 200 6.90 -3.39 0.89
N TYR A 201 6.51 -4.63 1.20
CA TYR A 201 6.05 -4.99 2.55
C TYR A 201 7.18 -4.95 3.57
N LEU A 202 8.38 -5.42 3.22
CA LEU A 202 9.57 -5.30 4.07
C LEU A 202 9.91 -3.83 4.33
N THR A 203 9.82 -2.97 3.32
CA THR A 203 10.04 -1.52 3.46
C THR A 203 9.03 -0.88 4.40
N ALA A 204 7.74 -1.22 4.24
CA ALA A 204 6.68 -0.74 5.12
C ALA A 204 6.90 -1.19 6.57
N ALA A 205 7.15 -2.49 6.79
CA ALA A 205 7.35 -3.06 8.11
C ALA A 205 8.60 -2.49 8.81
N TRP A 206 9.71 -2.36 8.09
CA TRP A 206 10.92 -1.72 8.58
C TRP A 206 10.66 -0.28 9.00
N PHE A 207 9.97 0.50 8.16
CA PHE A 207 9.73 1.91 8.47
C PHE A 207 8.73 2.08 9.62
N MET A 208 7.72 1.20 9.72
CA MET A 208 6.84 1.11 10.89
C MET A 208 7.61 0.75 12.16
N ALA A 209 8.56 -0.21 12.11
CA ALA A 209 9.41 -0.55 13.24
C ALA A 209 10.25 0.66 13.67
N TRP A 210 10.83 1.37 12.72
CA TRP A 210 11.60 2.58 12.99
C TRP A 210 10.76 3.66 13.67
N MET A 211 9.57 3.95 13.14
CA MET A 211 8.67 4.96 13.70
C MET A 211 8.12 4.57 15.09
N LEU A 212 7.66 3.33 15.27
CA LEU A 212 7.04 2.88 16.53
C LEU A 212 8.07 2.67 17.66
N LEU A 213 9.19 2.00 17.36
CA LEU A 213 10.15 1.55 18.37
C LEU A 213 11.21 2.60 18.67
N ASN A 214 11.70 3.31 17.65
CA ASN A 214 12.80 4.26 17.81
C ASN A 214 12.31 5.70 17.96
N TRP A 215 11.44 6.17 17.05
CA TRP A 215 10.98 7.56 17.06
C TRP A 215 9.98 7.84 18.19
N GLN A 216 8.89 7.07 18.26
CA GLN A 216 7.89 7.23 19.33
C GLN A 216 8.39 6.72 20.70
N GLY A 217 9.40 5.84 20.72
CA GLY A 217 9.95 5.27 21.95
C GLY A 217 8.92 4.46 22.76
N ARG A 218 7.96 3.79 22.12
CA ARG A 218 6.79 3.17 22.77
C ARG A 218 7.12 2.20 23.93
N PHE A 219 8.26 1.54 23.85
CA PHE A 219 8.78 0.60 24.85
C PHE A 219 10.10 1.07 25.49
N GLY A 220 10.36 2.38 25.46
CA GLY A 220 11.58 2.99 25.97
C GLY A 220 12.85 2.41 25.33
N ARG A 221 13.91 2.28 26.13
CA ARG A 221 15.22 1.75 25.68
C ARG A 221 15.14 0.33 25.14
N ARG A 222 14.26 -0.52 25.68
CA ARG A 222 14.10 -1.91 25.20
C ARG A 222 13.52 -1.93 23.78
N GLY A 223 12.53 -1.10 23.50
CA GLY A 223 11.98 -0.94 22.15
C GLY A 223 13.04 -0.47 21.16
N GLN A 224 13.82 0.54 21.54
CA GLN A 224 14.92 1.06 20.71
C GLN A 224 15.96 -0.03 20.40
N LEU A 225 16.36 -0.81 21.40
CA LEU A 225 17.28 -1.94 21.20
C LEU A 225 16.69 -2.99 20.23
N ILE A 226 15.41 -3.35 20.39
CA ILE A 226 14.73 -4.24 19.45
C ILE A 226 14.74 -3.64 18.04
N GLY A 227 14.42 -2.36 17.90
CA GLY A 227 14.44 -1.66 16.61
C GLY A 227 15.82 -1.68 15.95
N ILE A 228 16.89 -1.48 16.72
CA ILE A 228 18.28 -1.55 16.24
C ILE A 228 18.65 -2.99 15.82
N VAL A 229 18.21 -4.01 16.55
CA VAL A 229 18.44 -5.43 16.19
C VAL A 229 17.65 -5.83 14.95
N LEU A 230 16.43 -5.32 14.77
CA LEU A 230 15.62 -5.59 13.59
C LEU A 230 16.18 -4.91 12.33
N LEU A 231 16.91 -3.81 12.46
CA LEU A 231 17.47 -3.07 11.34
C LEU A 231 18.32 -3.94 10.39
N PRO A 232 19.37 -4.66 10.84
CA PRO A 232 20.15 -5.53 9.94
C PRO A 232 19.32 -6.67 9.33
N ILE A 233 18.33 -7.20 10.04
CA ILE A 233 17.44 -8.27 9.53
C ILE A 233 16.60 -7.74 8.36
N PHE A 234 16.00 -6.55 8.52
CA PHE A 234 15.25 -5.90 7.44
C PHE A 234 16.15 -5.50 6.28
N LEU A 235 17.30 -4.87 6.54
CA LEU A 235 18.22 -4.46 5.46
C LEU A 235 18.78 -5.66 4.69
N GLY A 236 19.14 -6.74 5.38
CA GLY A 236 19.60 -7.97 4.75
C GLY A 236 18.50 -8.65 3.93
N SER A 237 17.27 -8.72 4.45
CA SER A 237 16.14 -9.27 3.68
C SER A 237 15.80 -8.41 2.46
N LEU A 238 15.78 -7.08 2.59
CA LEU A 238 15.63 -6.14 1.48
C LEU A 238 16.74 -6.32 0.44
N TYR A 239 17.97 -6.58 0.86
CA TYR A 239 19.09 -6.84 -0.05
C TYR A 239 18.87 -8.12 -0.88
N VAL A 240 18.45 -9.22 -0.25
CA VAL A 240 18.25 -10.50 -0.96
C VAL A 240 16.99 -10.55 -1.85
N THR A 241 16.16 -9.50 -1.85
CA THR A 241 15.11 -9.32 -2.88
C THR A 241 15.70 -8.99 -4.27
N TYR A 242 16.97 -8.55 -4.32
CA TYR A 242 17.65 -8.10 -5.55
C TYR A 242 16.85 -7.08 -6.38
N THR A 243 16.07 -6.23 -5.71
CA THR A 243 15.17 -5.27 -6.36
C THR A 243 15.63 -3.83 -6.14
N ARG A 244 16.28 -3.25 -7.15
CA ARG A 244 16.87 -1.89 -7.09
C ARG A 244 15.86 -0.79 -6.74
N SER A 245 14.66 -0.83 -7.29
CA SER A 245 13.60 0.15 -7.01
C SER A 245 13.21 0.14 -5.52
N VAL A 246 13.22 -1.03 -4.86
CA VAL A 246 12.98 -1.16 -3.42
C VAL A 246 14.11 -0.47 -2.64
N TRP A 247 15.37 -0.72 -3.00
CA TRP A 247 16.50 -0.05 -2.36
C TRP A 247 16.48 1.47 -2.53
N MET A 248 16.10 1.95 -3.72
CA MET A 248 15.89 3.37 -3.98
C MET A 248 14.78 3.94 -3.09
N GLY A 249 13.65 3.23 -2.94
CA GLY A 249 12.58 3.62 -2.03
C GLY A 249 13.05 3.74 -0.58
N VAL A 250 13.81 2.76 -0.08
CA VAL A 250 14.40 2.79 1.26
C VAL A 250 15.36 3.98 1.42
N ALA A 251 16.26 4.20 0.45
CA ALA A 251 17.19 5.32 0.48
C ALA A 251 16.47 6.67 0.55
N LEU A 252 15.40 6.86 -0.22
CA LEU A 252 14.61 8.08 -0.17
C LEU A 252 13.80 8.22 1.12
N ILE A 253 13.33 7.12 1.73
CA ILE A 253 12.72 7.15 3.07
C ILE A 253 13.72 7.61 4.12
N VAL A 254 14.95 7.10 4.08
CA VAL A 254 16.03 7.53 4.98
C VAL A 254 16.29 9.02 4.76
N ALA A 255 16.46 9.47 3.51
CA ALA A 255 16.69 10.88 3.19
C ALA A 255 15.54 11.78 3.70
N LEU A 256 14.28 11.39 3.48
CA LEU A 256 13.11 12.10 3.99
C LEU A 256 13.13 12.17 5.53
N THR A 257 13.40 11.05 6.19
CA THR A 257 13.40 10.97 7.65
C THR A 257 14.52 11.84 8.23
N THR A 258 15.73 11.77 7.67
CA THR A 258 16.85 12.65 8.05
C THR A 258 16.50 14.12 7.84
N PHE A 259 15.89 14.46 6.71
CA PHE A 259 15.45 15.83 6.40
C PHE A 259 14.38 16.32 7.40
N ALA A 260 13.40 15.47 7.72
CA ALA A 260 12.29 15.83 8.59
C ALA A 260 12.70 15.95 10.07
N THR A 261 13.72 15.22 10.51
CA THR A 261 14.06 15.07 11.93
C THR A 261 15.29 15.87 12.38
N LEU A 262 16.30 16.03 11.53
CA LEU A 262 17.50 16.85 11.84
C LEU A 262 17.25 18.33 11.54
N HIS A 263 18.07 19.25 12.09
CA HIS A 263 17.91 20.71 11.90
C HIS A 263 19.24 21.41 11.57
N GLY A 264 19.18 22.55 10.87
CA GLY A 264 20.36 23.39 10.59
C GLY A 264 21.43 22.73 9.70
N ARG A 265 22.71 22.97 10.02
CA ARG A 265 23.86 22.48 9.23
C ARG A 265 24.00 20.95 9.26
N THR A 266 23.62 20.28 10.36
CA THR A 266 23.74 18.82 10.50
C THR A 266 22.82 18.08 9.53
N ARG A 267 21.62 18.61 9.27
CA ARG A 267 20.68 18.09 8.26
C ARG A 267 21.34 18.00 6.90
N TRP A 268 21.91 19.11 6.43
CA TRP A 268 22.54 19.18 5.11
C TRP A 268 23.83 18.38 5.02
N ALA A 269 24.63 18.37 6.09
CA ALA A 269 25.82 17.52 6.17
C ALA A 269 25.48 16.03 6.07
N ALA A 270 24.44 15.57 6.78
CA ALA A 270 23.99 14.18 6.71
C ALA A 270 23.48 13.81 5.31
N ILE A 271 22.67 14.67 4.68
CA ILE A 271 22.18 14.45 3.32
C ILE A 271 23.34 14.43 2.31
N ALA A 272 24.26 15.38 2.40
CA ALA A 272 25.46 15.40 1.56
C ALA A 272 26.27 14.10 1.73
N CYS A 273 26.53 13.68 2.97
CA CYS A 273 27.24 12.45 3.28
C CYS A 273 26.55 11.22 2.67
N MET A 274 25.22 11.12 2.78
CA MET A 274 24.45 10.04 2.15
C MET A 274 24.55 10.06 0.62
N MET A 275 24.50 11.24 -0.01
CA MET A 275 24.68 11.36 -1.46
C MET A 275 26.08 10.95 -1.89
N PHE A 276 27.13 11.41 -1.19
CA PHE A 276 28.51 11.03 -1.47
C PHE A 276 28.73 9.52 -1.26
N ALA A 277 28.17 8.94 -0.19
CA ALA A 277 28.24 7.50 0.04
C ALA A 277 27.53 6.71 -1.09
N GLY A 278 26.36 7.16 -1.53
CA GLY A 278 25.65 6.57 -2.66
C GLY A 278 26.46 6.64 -3.96
N LEU A 279 27.03 7.81 -4.27
CA LEU A 279 27.91 8.00 -5.45
C LEU A 279 29.16 7.13 -5.37
N ALA A 280 29.78 7.00 -4.19
CA ALA A 280 30.94 6.14 -3.98
C ALA A 280 30.59 4.66 -4.20
N VAL A 281 29.42 4.21 -3.70
CA VAL A 281 28.94 2.84 -3.96
C VAL A 281 28.72 2.61 -5.46
N VAL A 282 28.13 3.56 -6.17
CA VAL A 282 27.94 3.46 -7.62
C VAL A 282 29.29 3.50 -8.36
N ALA A 283 30.24 4.32 -7.96
CA ALA A 283 31.56 4.39 -8.58
C ALA A 283 32.38 3.11 -8.37
N VAL A 284 32.34 2.53 -7.18
CA VAL A 284 33.15 1.34 -6.82
C VAL A 284 32.46 0.03 -7.23
N LYS A 285 31.14 -0.04 -7.10
CA LYS A 285 30.37 -1.26 -7.33
C LYS A 285 29.39 -1.15 -8.49
N GLY A 286 29.44 -0.11 -9.31
CA GLY A 286 28.54 0.12 -10.45
C GLY A 286 28.48 -1.09 -11.37
N ASP A 287 29.63 -1.62 -11.77
CA ASP A 287 29.70 -2.81 -12.62
C ASP A 287 29.10 -4.04 -11.95
N LYS A 288 29.26 -4.20 -10.63
CA LYS A 288 28.64 -5.29 -9.87
C LYS A 288 27.13 -5.11 -9.72
N LEU A 289 26.66 -3.88 -9.47
CA LEU A 289 25.24 -3.54 -9.41
C LEU A 289 24.54 -3.76 -10.75
N VAL A 290 25.24 -3.58 -11.86
CA VAL A 290 24.81 -3.92 -13.22
C VAL A 290 24.96 -5.43 -13.47
N SER A 291 26.00 -6.08 -12.95
CA SER A 291 26.25 -7.51 -13.12
C SER A 291 25.40 -8.42 -12.22
N PHE A 292 24.79 -7.93 -11.14
CA PHE A 292 23.81 -8.68 -10.35
C PHE A 292 22.52 -8.98 -11.15
N GLN A 293 22.34 -8.33 -12.30
CA GLN A 293 21.38 -8.77 -13.32
C GLN A 293 21.94 -9.85 -14.25
N ARG A 294 23.27 -9.94 -14.43
CA ARG A 294 23.96 -10.90 -15.31
C ARG A 294 24.01 -12.34 -14.77
N GLU A 295 23.45 -12.62 -13.58
CA GLU A 295 23.15 -14.01 -13.16
C GLU A 295 21.96 -14.59 -13.95
N TYR A 296 21.18 -13.74 -14.63
CA TYR A 296 20.46 -14.12 -15.85
C TYR A 296 21.38 -13.86 -17.05
N SER A 297 21.36 -14.70 -18.08
CA SER A 297 22.24 -14.59 -19.24
C SER A 297 22.38 -13.13 -19.70
N ALA A 298 23.60 -12.68 -20.03
CA ALA A 298 23.84 -11.30 -20.48
C ALA A 298 22.91 -10.86 -21.64
N ALA A 299 22.32 -11.82 -22.35
CA ALA A 299 21.24 -11.61 -23.32
C ALA A 299 19.91 -11.17 -22.68
N GLU A 300 19.43 -11.83 -21.62
CA GLU A 300 18.14 -11.54 -20.94
C GLU A 300 18.15 -10.16 -20.23
N THR A 301 19.30 -9.71 -19.73
CA THR A 301 19.45 -8.39 -19.11
C THR A 301 19.42 -7.25 -20.15
N ARG A 302 20.06 -7.46 -21.31
CA ARG A 302 19.96 -6.54 -22.45
C ARG A 302 18.53 -6.52 -22.99
N GLU A 303 17.87 -7.67 -23.02
CA GLU A 303 16.48 -7.81 -23.42
C GLU A 303 15.54 -7.06 -22.47
N SER A 304 15.68 -7.20 -21.15
CA SER A 304 14.88 -6.46 -20.16
C SER A 304 15.03 -4.93 -20.26
N THR A 305 16.26 -4.43 -20.48
CA THR A 305 16.51 -2.99 -20.62
C THR A 305 15.98 -2.45 -21.95
N SER A 306 16.15 -3.22 -23.04
CA SER A 306 15.58 -2.92 -24.36
C SER A 306 14.06 -2.95 -24.36
N MET A 307 13.44 -3.87 -23.60
CA MET A 307 11.99 -3.93 -23.39
C MET A 307 11.48 -2.67 -22.69
N ARG A 308 12.15 -2.15 -21.66
CA ARG A 308 11.74 -0.89 -21.00
C ARG A 308 11.76 0.31 -21.94
N GLY A 309 12.80 0.42 -22.78
CA GLY A 309 12.86 1.43 -23.84
C GLY A 309 11.72 1.28 -24.83
N SER A 310 11.40 0.03 -25.22
CA SER A 310 10.29 -0.29 -26.12
C SER A 310 8.93 0.06 -25.51
N PHE A 311 8.69 -0.25 -24.23
CA PHE A 311 7.49 0.17 -23.51
C PHE A 311 7.37 1.69 -23.50
N ALA A 312 8.42 2.42 -23.12
CA ALA A 312 8.40 3.88 -23.08
C ALA A 312 8.08 4.49 -24.45
N TYR A 313 8.72 3.99 -25.51
CA TYR A 313 8.52 4.48 -26.87
C TYR A 313 7.12 4.17 -27.42
N VAL A 314 6.67 2.92 -27.32
CA VAL A 314 5.34 2.52 -27.81
C VAL A 314 4.24 3.26 -27.06
N SER A 315 4.39 3.40 -25.75
CA SER A 315 3.44 4.18 -24.94
C SER A 315 3.43 5.66 -25.31
N TRP A 316 4.58 6.22 -25.69
CA TRP A 316 4.64 7.58 -26.22
C TRP A 316 3.91 7.72 -27.56
N LEU A 317 4.04 6.74 -28.46
CA LEU A 317 3.28 6.72 -29.71
C LEU A 317 1.77 6.63 -29.46
N MET A 318 1.35 5.73 -28.57
CA MET A 318 -0.05 5.61 -28.15
C MET A 318 -0.55 6.92 -27.56
N PHE A 319 0.20 7.51 -26.63
CA PHE A 319 -0.15 8.79 -26.02
C PHE A 319 -0.36 9.90 -27.06
N LYS A 320 0.49 9.99 -28.08
CA LYS A 320 0.33 10.98 -29.16
C LYS A 320 -0.98 10.79 -29.95
N GLU A 321 -1.48 9.57 -30.09
CA GLU A 321 -2.73 9.30 -30.80
C GLU A 321 -3.96 9.66 -29.96
N ARG A 322 -3.96 9.33 -28.65
CA ARG A 322 -5.11 9.59 -27.76
C ARG A 322 -4.69 10.26 -26.44
N PRO A 323 -4.25 11.53 -26.46
CA PRO A 323 -3.62 12.15 -25.30
C PRO A 323 -4.57 12.44 -24.14
N ILE A 324 -5.86 12.67 -24.39
CA ILE A 324 -6.81 13.11 -23.37
C ILE A 324 -7.47 11.93 -22.65
N SER A 325 -8.04 10.99 -23.41
CA SER A 325 -8.87 9.90 -22.88
C SER A 325 -8.20 8.53 -22.83
N GLY A 326 -7.06 8.37 -23.51
CA GLY A 326 -6.38 7.08 -23.63
C GLY A 326 -7.13 6.05 -24.48
N PHE A 327 -6.74 4.80 -24.34
CA PHE A 327 -7.24 3.64 -25.12
C PHE A 327 -8.24 2.77 -24.39
N GLY A 328 -8.45 3.01 -23.10
CA GLY A 328 -9.27 2.17 -22.26
C GLY A 328 -8.45 1.48 -21.17
N PHE A 329 -9.02 1.34 -19.97
CA PHE A 329 -8.42 0.69 -18.82
C PHE A 329 -8.17 -0.79 -19.12
N GLY A 330 -6.91 -1.22 -18.96
CA GLY A 330 -6.50 -2.60 -19.18
C GLY A 330 -6.39 -2.99 -20.67
N HIS A 331 -6.45 -2.04 -21.60
CA HIS A 331 -6.41 -2.34 -23.04
C HIS A 331 -5.03 -2.24 -23.69
N PHE A 332 -3.99 -1.88 -22.94
CA PHE A 332 -2.64 -1.73 -23.46
C PHE A 332 -2.13 -2.95 -24.26
N SER A 333 -2.25 -4.18 -23.75
CA SER A 333 -1.66 -5.38 -24.39
C SER A 333 -2.16 -5.62 -25.81
N ARG A 334 -3.40 -5.18 -26.07
CA ARG A 334 -4.08 -5.30 -27.35
C ARG A 334 -3.78 -4.12 -28.25
N GLU A 335 -3.96 -2.90 -27.74
CA GLU A 335 -3.86 -1.69 -28.55
C GLU A 335 -2.40 -1.36 -28.92
N ASN A 336 -1.42 -1.84 -28.13
CA ASN A 336 -0.01 -1.66 -28.44
C ASN A 336 0.42 -2.33 -29.76
N GLN A 337 -0.32 -3.35 -30.23
CA GLN A 337 0.07 -4.19 -31.37
C GLN A 337 0.25 -3.38 -32.66
N ARG A 338 -0.54 -2.30 -32.81
CA ARG A 338 -0.50 -1.38 -33.96
C ARG A 338 0.82 -0.62 -34.06
N PHE A 339 1.50 -0.44 -32.93
CA PHE A 339 2.72 0.36 -32.80
C PHE A 339 3.99 -0.49 -32.77
N LEU A 340 3.86 -1.82 -32.65
CA LEU A 340 5.03 -2.72 -32.57
C LEU A 340 5.79 -2.82 -33.88
N ASN A 341 5.18 -2.45 -35.00
CA ASN A 341 5.79 -2.46 -36.33
C ASN A 341 6.57 -1.19 -36.64
N ASP A 342 6.52 -0.17 -35.76
CA ASP A 342 7.35 1.02 -35.91
C ASP A 342 8.84 0.64 -35.86
N ARG A 343 9.64 1.27 -36.71
CA ARG A 343 11.09 1.00 -36.83
C ARG A 343 11.92 2.28 -36.75
N ALA A 344 11.35 3.38 -36.24
CA ALA A 344 12.05 4.66 -36.18
C ALA A 344 13.20 4.65 -35.16
N LEU A 345 13.13 3.77 -34.16
CA LEU A 345 14.23 3.50 -33.23
C LEU A 345 14.75 2.07 -33.42
N PRO A 346 16.06 1.82 -33.20
CA PRO A 346 16.65 0.49 -33.27
C PRO A 346 16.33 -0.33 -32.00
N LEU A 347 15.04 -0.45 -31.67
CA LEU A 347 14.52 -1.17 -30.51
C LEU A 347 13.68 -2.36 -30.99
N ARG A 348 13.72 -3.46 -30.23
CA ARG A 348 12.94 -4.68 -30.55
C ARG A 348 11.52 -4.54 -29.97
N HIS A 349 10.69 -3.73 -30.58
CA HIS A 349 9.33 -3.48 -30.10
C HIS A 349 8.48 -4.75 -30.05
N GLU A 350 8.68 -5.72 -30.94
CA GLU A 350 7.95 -6.99 -30.89
C GLU A 350 8.20 -7.80 -29.59
N ALA A 351 9.29 -7.54 -28.88
CA ALA A 351 9.60 -8.21 -27.61
C ALA A 351 8.58 -7.89 -26.50
N ILE A 352 7.83 -6.78 -26.60
CA ILE A 352 6.79 -6.42 -25.62
C ILE A 352 5.39 -6.95 -25.97
N ARG A 353 5.25 -7.71 -27.07
CA ARG A 353 3.96 -8.29 -27.47
C ARG A 353 3.46 -9.25 -26.39
N GLY A 354 2.21 -9.07 -25.95
CA GLY A 354 1.60 -9.91 -24.92
C GLY A 354 2.08 -9.64 -23.49
N TYR A 355 2.93 -8.62 -23.29
CA TYR A 355 3.36 -8.18 -21.96
C TYR A 355 2.57 -6.96 -21.47
N ILE A 356 2.36 -6.92 -20.16
CA ILE A 356 1.81 -5.76 -19.45
C ILE A 356 2.92 -4.72 -19.24
N HIS A 357 2.55 -3.44 -19.06
CA HIS A 357 3.47 -2.39 -18.64
C HIS A 357 4.35 -2.77 -17.45
N HIS A 358 5.55 -2.20 -17.42
CA HIS A 358 6.43 -2.17 -16.24
C HIS A 358 6.52 -0.76 -15.66
N ASN A 359 5.47 0.05 -15.79
CA ASN A 359 5.40 1.39 -15.24
C ASN A 359 3.93 1.80 -15.11
N THR A 360 3.48 1.98 -13.87
CA THR A 360 2.07 2.28 -13.58
C THR A 360 1.66 3.68 -14.05
N PHE A 361 2.57 4.66 -14.03
CA PHE A 361 2.26 6.01 -14.55
C PHE A 361 2.05 6.01 -16.05
N LEU A 362 2.87 5.23 -16.77
CA LEU A 362 2.77 5.08 -18.20
C LEU A 362 1.52 4.31 -18.60
N SER A 363 1.20 3.27 -17.83
CA SER A 363 -0.05 2.51 -17.92
C SER A 363 -1.26 3.41 -17.77
N LEU A 364 -1.34 4.22 -16.70
CA LEU A 364 -2.41 5.21 -16.50
C LEU A 364 -2.47 6.24 -17.63
N LEU A 365 -1.32 6.70 -18.14
CA LEU A 365 -1.26 7.66 -19.24
C LEU A 365 -1.81 7.09 -20.54
N VAL A 366 -1.50 5.84 -20.88
CA VAL A 366 -1.96 5.20 -22.11
C VAL A 366 -3.42 4.77 -22.00
N ASP A 367 -3.81 4.19 -20.86
CA ASP A 367 -5.15 3.66 -20.66
C ASP A 367 -6.20 4.76 -20.47
N LEU A 368 -5.86 5.81 -19.72
CA LEU A 368 -6.81 6.87 -19.30
C LEU A 368 -6.44 8.27 -19.80
N GLY A 369 -5.32 8.43 -20.51
CA GLY A 369 -4.84 9.72 -20.98
C GLY A 369 -4.36 10.65 -19.86
N LEU A 370 -4.17 11.93 -20.21
CA LEU A 370 -3.83 12.98 -19.26
C LEU A 370 -4.88 13.12 -18.16
N PHE A 371 -6.16 12.88 -18.46
CA PHE A 371 -7.22 13.06 -17.47
C PHE A 371 -7.06 12.07 -16.31
N GLY A 372 -6.83 10.79 -16.60
CA GLY A 372 -6.59 9.79 -15.55
C GLY A 372 -5.29 10.01 -14.80
N LEU A 373 -4.19 10.33 -15.51
CA LEU A 373 -2.90 10.59 -14.86
C LEU A 373 -2.96 11.81 -13.93
N LEU A 374 -3.61 12.90 -14.35
CA LEU A 374 -3.75 14.11 -13.54
C LEU A 374 -4.63 13.89 -12.32
N LEU A 375 -5.76 13.19 -12.45
CA LEU A 375 -6.62 12.85 -11.30
C LEU A 375 -5.88 11.98 -10.29
N TYR A 376 -5.13 10.98 -10.75
CA TYR A 376 -4.33 10.13 -9.88
C TYR A 376 -3.18 10.89 -9.22
N GLY A 377 -2.47 11.74 -9.98
CA GLY A 377 -1.42 12.60 -9.44
C GLY A 377 -1.95 13.59 -8.40
N LEU A 378 -3.15 14.15 -8.63
CA LEU A 378 -3.83 15.02 -7.69
C LEU A 378 -4.23 14.25 -6.42
N LEU A 379 -4.71 13.01 -6.54
CA LEU A 379 -5.00 12.14 -5.39
C LEU A 379 -3.76 11.92 -4.53
N LEU A 380 -2.64 11.52 -5.14
CA LEU A 380 -1.36 11.35 -4.44
C LEU A 380 -0.90 12.65 -3.77
N TYR A 381 -1.01 13.79 -4.47
CA TYR A 381 -0.68 15.10 -3.92
C TYR A 381 -1.53 15.43 -2.69
N ARG A 382 -2.85 15.18 -2.73
CA ARG A 382 -3.77 15.45 -1.62
C ARG A 382 -3.44 14.58 -0.40
N TRP A 383 -3.19 13.29 -0.60
CA TRP A 383 -2.76 12.40 0.47
C TRP A 383 -1.40 12.81 1.06
N GLY A 384 -0.43 13.16 0.20
CA GLY A 384 0.87 13.69 0.62
C GLY A 384 0.75 14.97 1.43
N ARG A 385 -0.05 15.93 0.95
CA ARG A 385 -0.31 17.18 1.66
C ARG A 385 -0.96 16.92 3.01
N GLY A 386 -1.94 16.01 3.08
CA GLY A 386 -2.57 15.63 4.34
C GLY A 386 -1.58 15.03 5.34
N ALA A 387 -0.72 14.12 4.87
CA ALA A 387 0.31 13.49 5.69
C ALA A 387 1.35 14.51 6.19
N TRP A 388 1.76 15.46 5.32
CA TRP A 388 2.65 16.57 5.68
C TRP A 388 2.03 17.50 6.71
N GLN A 389 0.75 17.88 6.55
CA GLN A 389 0.04 18.68 7.54
C GLN A 389 -0.03 17.99 8.90
N LEU A 390 -0.25 16.67 8.92
CA LEU A 390 -0.28 15.89 10.16
C LEU A 390 1.10 15.85 10.84
N TRP A 391 2.18 15.68 10.07
CA TRP A 391 3.56 15.71 10.57
C TRP A 391 3.93 17.08 11.18
N CYS A 392 3.59 18.16 10.48
CA CYS A 392 3.91 19.53 10.88
C CYS A 392 3.00 20.07 12.00
N ASN A 393 1.90 19.40 12.34
CA ASN A 393 0.99 19.85 13.39
C ASN A 393 1.61 19.62 14.77
N GLN A 394 2.22 20.66 15.35
CA GLN A 394 2.85 20.62 16.67
C GLN A 394 1.86 20.43 17.82
N ARG A 395 0.55 20.61 17.58
CA ARG A 395 -0.49 20.33 18.58
C ARG A 395 -0.90 18.85 18.60
N ALA A 396 -0.57 18.10 17.56
CA ALA A 396 -0.90 16.69 17.48
C ALA A 396 0.08 15.87 18.34
N PRO A 397 -0.39 14.81 19.03
CA PRO A 397 0.49 13.87 19.71
C PRO A 397 1.51 13.21 18.75
N ASP A 398 2.68 12.86 19.26
CA ASP A 398 3.78 12.31 18.44
C ASP A 398 3.41 11.04 17.67
N TRP A 399 2.52 10.19 18.21
CA TRP A 399 2.05 8.99 17.51
C TRP A 399 1.25 9.34 16.25
N MET A 400 0.47 10.43 16.25
CA MET A 400 -0.24 10.92 15.06
C MET A 400 0.74 11.56 14.07
N ARG A 401 1.66 12.39 14.57
CA ARG A 401 2.68 13.05 13.73
C ARG A 401 3.53 12.03 13.00
N SER A 402 4.04 11.03 13.74
CA SER A 402 4.85 9.94 13.16
C SER A 402 4.10 9.14 12.10
N HIS A 403 2.77 8.97 12.21
CA HIS A 403 1.95 8.38 11.14
C HIS A 403 1.97 9.24 9.86
N GLY A 404 1.96 10.57 9.99
CA GLY A 404 2.14 11.49 8.86
C GLY A 404 3.47 11.26 8.13
N LEU A 405 4.58 11.16 8.87
CA LEU A 405 5.89 10.86 8.28
C LEU A 405 5.97 9.44 7.69
N LEU A 406 5.35 8.47 8.35
CA LEU A 406 5.21 7.09 7.86
C LEU A 406 4.53 7.05 6.49
N MET A 407 3.38 7.72 6.36
CA MET A 407 2.63 7.80 5.11
C MET A 407 3.46 8.49 4.00
N LEU A 408 4.14 9.60 4.31
CA LEU A 408 5.00 10.29 3.33
C LEU A 408 6.12 9.39 2.83
N GLY A 409 6.86 8.73 3.74
CA GLY A 409 7.95 7.85 3.34
C GLY A 409 7.45 6.64 2.55
N PHE A 410 6.36 6.00 2.98
CA PHE A 410 5.78 4.90 2.23
C PHE A 410 5.29 5.35 0.84
N MET A 411 4.65 6.51 0.73
CA MET A 411 4.20 7.07 -0.54
C MET A 411 5.38 7.33 -1.49
N ILE A 412 6.52 7.80 -0.99
CA ILE A 412 7.74 7.95 -1.81
C ILE A 412 8.21 6.58 -2.34
N ALA A 413 8.34 5.58 -1.47
CA ALA A 413 8.75 4.25 -1.90
C ALA A 413 7.76 3.63 -2.90
N TYR A 414 6.46 3.85 -2.68
CA TYR A 414 5.39 3.42 -3.57
C TYR A 414 5.47 4.10 -4.95
N MET A 415 5.71 5.41 -5.01
CA MET A 415 5.91 6.14 -6.27
C MET A 415 7.16 5.65 -7.02
N VAL A 416 8.23 5.32 -6.31
CA VAL A 416 9.40 4.68 -6.93
C VAL A 416 9.02 3.33 -7.54
N GLN A 417 8.20 2.51 -6.87
CA GLN A 417 7.73 1.26 -7.48
C GLN A 417 6.89 1.53 -8.73
N MET A 418 5.97 2.49 -8.69
CA MET A 418 5.16 2.83 -9.87
C MET A 418 5.99 3.26 -11.09
N LEU A 419 7.17 3.86 -10.89
CA LEU A 419 8.08 4.25 -11.98
C LEU A 419 8.75 3.04 -12.66
N PHE A 420 8.92 1.93 -11.95
CA PHE A 420 9.68 0.77 -12.43
C PHE A 420 8.86 -0.51 -12.57
N HIS A 421 7.63 -0.51 -12.06
CA HIS A 421 6.73 -1.64 -12.01
C HIS A 421 5.28 -1.21 -12.21
N GLU A 422 4.48 -2.18 -12.63
CA GLU A 422 3.04 -2.11 -12.63
C GLU A 422 2.51 -2.74 -11.34
N VAL A 423 1.94 -1.91 -10.45
CA VAL A 423 1.53 -2.31 -9.10
C VAL A 423 0.02 -2.46 -8.96
N SER A 424 -0.74 -2.22 -10.03
CA SER A 424 -2.20 -2.22 -9.99
C SER A 424 -2.86 -3.58 -10.20
N TYR A 425 -2.13 -4.68 -10.44
CA TYR A 425 -2.77 -5.99 -10.68
C TYR A 425 -3.10 -6.77 -9.40
N SER A 426 -2.63 -6.28 -8.25
CA SER A 426 -2.74 -6.94 -6.95
C SER A 426 -3.26 -5.96 -5.90
N PRO A 427 -4.04 -6.43 -4.92
CA PRO A 427 -4.51 -5.58 -3.83
C PRO A 427 -3.42 -5.27 -2.81
N MET A 428 -2.25 -5.91 -2.87
CA MET A 428 -1.25 -5.87 -1.80
C MET A 428 -0.56 -4.50 -1.71
N GLU A 429 -0.01 -4.02 -2.83
CA GLU A 429 0.76 -2.77 -2.88
C GLU A 429 -0.14 -1.55 -2.62
N ASN A 430 -1.27 -1.47 -3.35
CA ASN A 430 -2.27 -0.43 -3.13
C ASN A 430 -2.93 -0.56 -1.76
N GLY A 431 -3.12 -1.78 -1.24
CA GLY A 431 -3.75 -2.02 0.05
C GLY A 431 -3.03 -1.31 1.20
N ILE A 432 -1.70 -1.35 1.27
CA ILE A 432 -0.94 -0.62 2.29
C ILE A 432 -1.12 0.90 2.11
N LEU A 433 -0.99 1.40 0.88
CA LEU A 433 -1.10 2.84 0.61
C LEU A 433 -2.47 3.37 1.04
N TYR A 434 -3.53 2.68 0.68
CA TYR A 434 -4.91 3.07 0.96
C TYR A 434 -5.26 2.91 2.45
N LEU A 435 -4.73 1.88 3.13
CA LEU A 435 -4.82 1.75 4.58
C LEU A 435 -4.18 2.97 5.28
N LEU A 436 -2.96 3.33 4.90
CA LEU A 436 -2.24 4.47 5.48
C LEU A 436 -2.91 5.80 5.15
N ALA A 437 -3.41 5.98 3.93
CA ALA A 437 -4.15 7.16 3.51
C ALA A 437 -5.48 7.30 4.27
N GLY A 438 -6.22 6.20 4.47
CA GLY A 438 -7.45 6.17 5.24
C GLY A 438 -7.22 6.53 6.70
N LEU A 439 -6.13 6.01 7.29
CA LEU A 439 -5.67 6.39 8.64
C LEU A 439 -5.30 7.87 8.70
N THR A 440 -4.53 8.39 7.74
CA THR A 440 -4.13 9.81 7.71
C THR A 440 -5.36 10.72 7.63
N ALA A 441 -6.34 10.39 6.78
CA ALA A 441 -7.57 11.15 6.67
C ALA A 441 -8.42 11.07 7.95
N ALA A 442 -8.51 9.89 8.59
CA ALA A 442 -9.17 9.74 9.89
C ALA A 442 -8.49 10.54 11.01
N LEU A 443 -7.16 10.51 11.10
CA LEU A 443 -6.42 11.25 12.13
C LEU A 443 -6.52 12.76 11.94
N ARG A 444 -6.47 13.26 10.70
CA ARG A 444 -6.64 14.69 10.42
C ARG A 444 -8.00 15.21 10.86
N SER A 445 -9.07 14.45 10.61
CA SER A 445 -10.41 14.84 11.05
C SER A 445 -10.57 14.95 12.57
N GLN A 446 -9.77 14.19 13.34
CA GLN A 446 -9.75 14.29 14.81
C GLN A 446 -9.01 15.54 15.30
N GLN A 447 -8.18 16.15 14.45
CA GLN A 447 -7.41 17.35 14.76
C GLN A 447 -8.15 18.64 14.33
N GLU A 448 -9.15 18.53 13.46
CA GLU A 448 -10.00 19.66 13.14
C GLU A 448 -10.85 19.99 14.38
N PRO A 449 -10.78 21.24 14.90
CA PRO A 449 -11.67 21.64 15.98
C PRO A 449 -13.10 21.42 15.50
N ALA A 450 -13.93 20.79 16.32
CA ALA A 450 -15.34 20.56 16.02
C ALA A 450 -15.98 21.89 15.61
N MET A 451 -16.06 22.16 14.30
CA MET A 451 -16.75 23.33 13.79
C MET A 451 -18.22 23.09 14.07
N SER A 452 -18.70 23.81 15.09
CA SER A 452 -20.12 24.05 15.38
C SER A 452 -21.01 22.80 15.34
N THR A 453 -21.05 22.05 16.43
CA THR A 453 -22.36 21.59 16.88
C THR A 453 -23.10 22.85 17.31
N PRO A 454 -24.26 23.21 16.73
CA PRO A 454 -25.12 24.18 17.38
C PRO A 454 -25.41 23.60 18.76
N ARG A 455 -24.97 24.29 19.82
CA ARG A 455 -25.59 24.12 21.12
C ARG A 455 -27.08 24.25 20.85
N ALA A 456 -27.84 23.20 21.15
CA ALA A 456 -29.28 23.27 21.27
C ALA A 456 -29.58 24.40 22.27
N THR A 457 -29.79 25.59 21.73
CA THR A 457 -30.30 26.77 22.42
C THR A 457 -31.80 26.58 22.32
N GLY A 458 -32.42 26.17 23.42
CA GLY A 458 -33.83 25.85 23.38
C GLY A 458 -34.37 25.16 24.62
N GLN A 459 -33.90 25.51 25.82
CA GLN A 459 -34.78 25.45 26.99
C GLN A 459 -34.77 26.81 27.66
N PHE A 460 -35.85 27.52 27.35
CA PHE A 460 -36.41 28.69 28.00
C PHE A 460 -35.97 28.86 29.46
N GLU A 461 -35.19 29.90 29.73
CA GLU A 461 -35.26 30.60 31.01
C GLU A 461 -36.56 31.44 31.00
N SER A 462 -37.55 31.02 31.77
CA SER A 462 -38.72 31.84 32.07
C SER A 462 -38.40 32.82 33.21
N PRO A 463 -38.80 34.10 33.13
CA PRO A 463 -38.56 35.04 34.22
C PRO A 463 -39.67 35.04 35.30
N SER A 464 -39.21 35.03 36.56
CA SER A 464 -39.85 35.57 37.80
C SER A 464 -40.92 34.71 38.52
N PRO A 465 -41.40 35.04 39.76
CA PRO A 465 -40.83 35.88 40.85
C PRO A 465 -41.00 35.31 42.31
N PHE A 466 -40.30 35.93 43.28
CA PHE A 466 -40.71 36.17 44.68
C PHE A 466 -40.79 35.04 45.76
N TRP A 467 -40.26 35.42 46.96
CA TRP A 467 -40.30 34.79 48.31
C TRP A 467 -39.33 33.61 48.54
N ARG A 468 -38.52 33.52 49.62
CA ARG A 468 -38.71 33.96 51.01
C ARG A 468 -37.37 33.91 51.78
N LEU A 469 -37.11 34.95 52.59
CA LEU A 469 -36.51 35.00 53.95
C LEU A 469 -35.39 33.99 54.33
N ALA A 470 -34.17 34.46 54.60
CA ALA A 470 -33.67 34.92 55.91
C ALA A 470 -32.99 33.80 56.75
N ASN A 471 -31.66 33.90 56.92
CA ASN A 471 -31.04 34.14 58.22
C ASN A 471 -29.50 34.15 58.11
N SER A 472 -28.92 35.19 58.69
CA SER A 472 -27.51 35.48 58.98
C SER A 472 -27.00 34.62 60.16
N PRO A 473 -25.86 34.93 60.81
CA PRO A 473 -24.49 35.04 60.30
C PRO A 473 -23.51 34.19 61.13
N ARG A 474 -22.33 33.90 60.59
CA ARG A 474 -21.02 34.23 61.19
C ARG A 474 -19.89 33.90 60.21
#